data_AF-A0A5N4E309-F1
#
_entry.id   AF-A0A5N4E309-F1
#
_cell.length_a   1.000
_cell.length_b   1.000
_cell.length_c   1.000
_cell.angle_alpha   90.00
_cell.angle_beta   90.00
_cell.angle_gamma   90.00
#
_symmetry.space_group_name_H-M   'P 1'
#
loop_
_entity.id
_entity.type
_entity.pdbx_description
1 polymer ?
#
loop_
_entity_poly.entity_id
_entity_poly.type
_entity_poly.pdbx_seq_one_letter_code
_entity_poly.pdbx_strand_id
1 'polypeptide(L)'
;MEVMREPTGRSSTVTRSSLAGCDRTTGPPLQTRCQCQNGALCNPITGACVCAAGFRGWRCEELCAPGTHGKGCQLPCQCRHGAGCDPRTGECLSRAPTPASSE
;
A
#
# COMPACT_ATOMS: atom_id res chain seq x y z
N MET A 1 6.43 -9.64 -40.38
CA MET A 1 5.87 -10.51 -39.33
C MET A 1 6.98 -11.42 -38.88
N GLU A 2 7.66 -11.07 -37.80
CA GLU A 2 8.78 -11.86 -37.30
C GLU A 2 8.35 -12.42 -35.95
N VAL A 3 7.91 -13.68 -35.96
CA VAL A 3 7.44 -14.40 -34.76
C VAL A 3 8.50 -15.42 -34.38
N MET A 4 9.50 -14.97 -33.62
CA MET A 4 10.44 -15.88 -32.96
C MET A 4 9.69 -16.64 -31.86
N ARG A 5 9.70 -17.97 -31.97
CA ARG A 5 9.00 -18.89 -31.08
C ARG A 5 9.84 -19.16 -29.82
N GLU A 6 9.31 -18.87 -28.63
CA GLU A 6 9.87 -19.40 -27.38
C GLU A 6 9.39 -20.85 -27.13
N PRO A 7 10.24 -21.72 -26.56
CA PRO A 7 9.95 -23.16 -26.41
C PRO A 7 8.94 -23.54 -25.31
N THR A 8 8.40 -22.58 -24.54
CA THR A 8 7.56 -22.84 -23.35
C THR A 8 6.08 -22.49 -23.50
N GLY A 9 5.58 -22.30 -24.73
CA GLY A 9 4.14 -22.41 -25.00
C GLY A 9 3.23 -21.43 -24.24
N ARG A 10 3.72 -20.25 -23.85
CA ARG A 10 2.89 -19.17 -23.32
C ARG A 10 2.68 -18.11 -24.40
N SER A 11 1.51 -18.11 -25.01
CA SER A 11 1.05 -17.00 -25.85
C SER A 11 0.77 -15.80 -24.96
N SER A 12 1.70 -14.83 -24.93
CA SER A 12 1.46 -13.52 -24.37
C SER A 12 1.63 -12.51 -25.51
N THR A 13 0.55 -11.86 -25.90
CA THR A 13 0.61 -10.65 -26.74
C THR A 13 1.31 -9.56 -25.95
N VAL A 14 2.63 -9.45 -26.08
CA VAL A 14 3.39 -8.33 -25.53
C VAL A 14 3.10 -7.12 -26.41
N THR A 15 2.02 -6.39 -26.13
CA THR A 15 1.94 -4.98 -26.52
C THR A 15 3.13 -4.31 -25.82
N ARG A 16 3.93 -3.52 -26.55
CA ARG A 16 5.17 -2.86 -26.10
C ARG A 16 5.04 -1.92 -24.87
N SER A 17 3.97 -2.05 -24.10
CA SER A 17 3.55 -1.16 -23.00
C SER A 17 3.55 -1.83 -21.62
N SER A 18 4.07 -3.05 -21.47
CA SER A 18 4.17 -3.72 -20.15
C SER A 18 5.59 -3.80 -19.58
N LEU A 19 6.53 -3.03 -20.13
CA LEU A 19 7.78 -2.78 -19.43
C LEU A 19 7.47 -1.85 -18.26
N ALA A 20 7.49 -2.43 -17.07
CA ALA A 20 7.62 -1.69 -15.82
C ALA A 20 8.80 -0.70 -15.95
N GLY A 21 8.50 0.56 -16.26
CA GLY A 21 9.50 1.60 -16.45
C GLY A 21 8.84 2.95 -16.34
N CYS A 22 9.25 3.73 -15.35
CA CYS A 22 8.76 5.10 -15.20
C CYS A 22 9.24 5.93 -16.36
N ASP A 23 8.34 6.68 -16.99
CA ASP A 23 8.70 7.73 -17.93
C ASP A 23 8.21 9.07 -17.39
N ARG A 24 9.16 9.98 -17.10
CA ARG A 24 9.15 11.39 -17.56
C ARG A 24 10.36 12.17 -17.03
N THR A 25 11.40 12.12 -17.85
CA THR A 25 12.25 13.25 -18.29
C THR A 25 12.90 14.19 -17.26
N THR A 26 14.25 14.06 -17.21
CA THR A 26 15.30 14.99 -16.73
C THR A 26 15.61 15.02 -15.23
N GLY A 27 16.44 14.06 -14.82
CA GLY A 27 17.27 14.07 -13.61
C GLY A 27 18.18 12.82 -13.61
N PRO A 28 19.38 12.84 -12.99
CA PRO A 28 20.20 11.64 -12.89
C PRO A 28 19.43 10.51 -12.19
N PRO A 29 19.54 9.23 -12.61
CA PRO A 29 18.61 8.19 -12.20
C PRO A 29 18.91 7.72 -10.78
N LEU A 30 18.26 8.31 -9.79
CA LEU A 30 17.99 7.67 -8.50
C LEU A 30 16.61 6.99 -8.52
N GLN A 31 16.27 6.35 -9.64
CA GLN A 31 14.97 5.76 -9.89
C GLN A 31 14.89 4.33 -9.35
N THR A 32 14.95 4.17 -8.03
CA THR A 32 14.12 3.12 -7.43
C THR A 32 12.75 3.78 -7.25
N ARG A 33 11.81 3.57 -8.20
CA ARG A 33 10.40 3.96 -7.99
C ARG A 33 9.99 3.42 -6.64
N CYS A 34 9.79 4.29 -5.67
CA CYS A 34 9.38 3.83 -4.36
C CYS A 34 8.06 3.11 -4.50
N GLN A 35 8.01 1.85 -4.08
CA GLN A 35 6.82 1.03 -4.26
C GLN A 35 5.82 1.22 -3.11
N CYS A 36 5.89 2.36 -2.41
CA CYS A 36 5.03 2.69 -1.28
C CYS A 36 3.55 2.67 -1.69
N GLN A 37 2.69 2.17 -0.81
CA GLN A 37 1.25 2.04 -1.02
C GLN A 37 0.46 2.95 -0.06
N ASN A 38 -0.87 2.98 -0.22
CA ASN A 38 -1.79 3.57 0.76
C ASN A 38 -1.53 5.05 1.09
N GLY A 39 -1.07 5.83 0.11
CA GLY A 39 -0.79 7.26 0.28
C GLY A 39 0.47 7.56 1.10
N ALA A 40 1.36 6.59 1.26
CA ALA A 40 2.64 6.78 1.92
C ALA A 40 3.58 7.70 1.11
N LEU A 41 4.37 8.50 1.83
CA LEU A 41 5.40 9.36 1.24
C LEU A 41 6.67 8.54 1.05
N CYS A 42 7.43 8.83 0.00
CA CYS A 42 8.74 8.24 -0.17
C CYS A 42 9.85 9.24 0.14
N ASN A 43 10.87 8.79 0.86
CA ASN A 43 12.13 9.52 0.96
C ASN A 43 12.96 9.31 -0.32
N PRO A 44 13.19 10.34 -1.15
CA PRO A 44 13.92 10.20 -2.42
C PRO A 44 15.42 9.93 -2.23
N ILE A 45 15.97 10.12 -1.02
CA ILE A 45 17.38 9.91 -0.70
C ILE A 45 17.61 8.45 -0.29
N THR A 46 16.74 7.91 0.58
CA THR A 46 16.92 6.56 1.15
C THR A 46 16.04 5.49 0.48
N GLY A 47 15.03 5.88 -0.28
CA GLY A 47 14.02 4.97 -0.84
C GLY A 47 13.03 4.43 0.19
N ALA A 48 13.11 4.85 1.45
CA ALA A 48 12.23 4.37 2.52
C ALA A 48 10.83 5.00 2.42
N CYS A 49 9.81 4.20 2.74
CA CYS A 49 8.43 4.65 2.82
C CYS A 49 8.09 5.20 4.20
N VAL A 50 7.46 6.37 4.24
CA VAL A 50 6.86 6.97 5.42
C VAL A 50 5.36 6.74 5.35
N CYS A 51 4.87 5.80 6.16
CA CYS A 51 3.48 5.39 6.13
C CYS A 51 2.53 6.48 6.61
N ALA A 52 1.40 6.58 5.92
CA ALA A 52 0.23 7.28 6.45
C ALA A 52 -0.24 6.60 7.74
N ALA A 53 -0.99 7.34 8.57
CA ALA A 53 -1.58 6.76 9.78
C ALA A 53 -2.51 5.59 9.40
N GLY A 54 -2.46 4.52 10.17
CA GLY A 54 -3.22 3.30 9.93
C GLY A 54 -2.54 2.24 9.07
N PHE A 55 -1.30 2.49 8.63
CA PHE A 55 -0.54 1.53 7.85
C PHE A 55 0.86 1.26 8.43
N ARG A 56 1.38 0.06 8.15
CA ARG A 56 2.71 -0.42 8.48
C ARG A 56 3.30 -1.29 7.37
N GLY A 57 4.55 -1.68 7.55
CA GLY A 57 5.33 -2.46 6.59
C GLY A 57 6.30 -1.59 5.79
N TRP A 58 7.26 -2.25 5.14
CA TRP A 58 8.30 -1.59 4.33
C TRP A 58 7.73 -0.75 3.18
N ARG A 59 6.58 -1.14 2.63
CA ARG A 59 5.86 -0.41 1.58
C ARG A 59 4.55 0.18 2.09
N CYS A 60 4.29 0.17 3.39
CA CYS A 60 3.02 0.60 3.96
C CYS A 60 1.81 -0.16 3.38
N GLU A 61 2.02 -1.42 3.00
CA GLU A 61 0.99 -2.28 2.39
C GLU A 61 0.01 -2.85 3.41
N GLU A 62 0.39 -2.86 4.69
CA GLU A 62 -0.36 -3.54 5.73
C GLU A 62 -1.15 -2.53 6.56
N LEU A 63 -2.45 -2.78 6.76
CA LEU A 63 -3.27 -2.00 7.68
C LEU A 63 -2.89 -2.34 9.13
N CYS A 64 -3.08 -1.41 10.06
CA CYS A 64 -2.91 -1.71 11.48
C CYS A 64 -3.82 -2.84 11.94
N ALA A 65 -3.26 -3.70 12.79
CA ALA A 65 -4.02 -4.75 13.45
C ALA A 65 -5.05 -4.12 14.40
N PRO A 66 -6.21 -4.76 14.60
CA PRO A 66 -7.19 -4.31 15.56
C PRO A 66 -6.54 -4.16 16.94
N GLY A 67 -6.77 -3.02 17.59
CA GLY A 67 -6.12 -2.68 18.86
C GLY A 67 -4.90 -1.76 18.73
N THR A 68 -4.48 -1.42 17.50
CA THR A 68 -3.41 -0.45 17.24
C THR A 68 -3.80 0.57 16.17
N HIS A 69 -3.24 1.78 16.25
CA HIS A 69 -3.49 2.88 15.33
C HIS A 69 -2.25 3.77 15.14
N GLY A 70 -2.37 4.77 14.27
CA GLY A 70 -1.32 5.77 14.01
C GLY A 70 -0.29 5.32 12.99
N LYS A 71 0.79 6.09 12.83
CA LYS A 71 1.86 5.79 11.87
C LYS A 71 2.64 4.56 12.32
N GLY A 72 2.73 3.55 11.45
CA GLY A 72 3.41 2.30 11.79
C GLY A 72 2.73 1.50 12.91
N CYS A 73 1.47 1.83 13.26
CA CYS A 73 0.68 1.09 14.26
C CYS A 73 1.31 1.04 15.65
N GLN A 74 2.02 2.10 16.02
CA GLN A 74 2.76 2.18 17.29
C GLN A 74 1.88 2.62 18.47
N LEU A 75 0.66 3.09 18.22
CA LEU A 75 -0.24 3.59 19.26
C LEU A 75 -1.30 2.52 19.60
N PRO A 76 -1.46 2.12 20.87
CA PRO A 76 -2.52 1.20 21.27
C PRO A 76 -3.88 1.91 21.34
N CYS A 77 -4.95 1.22 20.90
CA CYS A 77 -6.32 1.70 21.08
C CYS A 77 -6.66 1.75 22.58
N GLN A 78 -7.18 2.89 23.05
CA GLN A 78 -7.60 3.06 24.46
C GLN A 78 -9.12 2.94 24.62
N CYS A 79 -9.74 2.07 23.84
CA CYS A 79 -11.18 1.90 23.81
C CYS A 79 -11.67 0.97 24.93
N ARG A 80 -12.83 1.30 25.48
CA ARG A 80 -13.44 0.55 26.58
C ARG A 80 -13.78 -0.90 26.13
N HIS A 81 -13.54 -1.86 27.02
CA HIS A 81 -13.80 -3.30 26.79
C HIS A 81 -13.05 -3.92 25.60
N GLY A 82 -11.92 -3.35 25.18
CA GLY A 82 -11.15 -3.89 24.06
C GLY A 82 -11.83 -3.74 22.70
N ALA A 83 -12.74 -2.78 22.56
CA ALA A 83 -13.33 -2.44 21.28
C ALA A 83 -12.24 -2.02 20.27
N GLY A 84 -12.44 -2.37 18.99
CA GLY A 84 -11.58 -1.90 17.91
C GLY A 84 -11.63 -0.37 17.79
N CYS A 85 -10.52 0.22 17.38
CA CYS A 85 -10.45 1.64 17.01
C CYS A 85 -10.12 1.79 15.53
N ASP A 86 -10.46 2.94 14.97
CA ASP A 86 -10.05 3.30 13.61
C ASP A 86 -8.51 3.32 13.53
N PRO A 87 -7.91 2.60 12.57
CA PRO A 87 -6.46 2.47 12.50
C PRO A 87 -5.76 3.80 12.18
N ARG A 88 -6.45 4.75 11.54
CA ARG A 88 -5.87 6.05 11.15
C ARG A 88 -5.99 7.07 12.27
N THR A 89 -7.17 7.21 12.87
CA THR A 89 -7.46 8.26 13.85
C THR A 89 -7.29 7.79 15.30
N GLY A 90 -7.51 6.50 15.57
CA GLY A 90 -7.60 5.98 16.93
C GLY A 90 -8.99 6.12 17.55
N GLU A 91 -9.97 6.61 16.80
CA GLU A 91 -11.33 6.79 17.29
C GLU A 91 -11.99 5.45 17.56
N CYS A 92 -12.65 5.32 18.72
CA CYS A 92 -13.29 4.08 19.09
C CYS A 92 -14.49 3.79 18.20
N LEU A 93 -14.52 2.59 17.61
CA LEU A 93 -15.64 2.11 16.81
C LEU A 93 -16.77 1.70 17.77
N SER A 94 -17.45 2.69 18.35
CA SER A 94 -18.45 2.52 19.41
C SER A 94 -19.74 1.80 18.98
N ARG A 95 -19.84 1.46 17.70
CA ARG A 95 -20.70 0.44 17.08
C ARG A 95 -20.04 0.16 15.74
N ALA A 96 -19.75 -1.09 15.41
CA ALA A 96 -19.64 -1.42 13.99
C ALA A 96 -20.94 -0.92 13.35
N PRO A 97 -20.93 -0.16 12.25
CA PRO A 97 -22.10 -0.13 11.39
C PRO A 97 -22.32 -1.60 11.04
N THR A 98 -23.38 -2.20 11.60
CA THR A 98 -23.94 -3.41 11.01
C THR A 98 -23.99 -3.14 9.51
N PRO A 99 -23.47 -4.02 8.64
CA PRO A 99 -23.72 -3.87 7.22
C PRO A 99 -25.23 -3.67 7.10
N ALA A 100 -25.61 -2.56 6.46
CA ALA A 100 -26.99 -2.11 6.37
C ALA A 100 -27.89 -3.32 6.18
N SER A 101 -28.99 -3.35 6.94
CA SER A 101 -30.12 -4.24 6.69
C SER A 101 -30.34 -4.37 5.19
N SER A 102 -29.95 -5.50 4.62
CA SER A 102 -30.48 -5.96 3.33
C SER A 102 -31.78 -6.71 3.69
N GLU A 103 -32.84 -5.94 3.94
CA GLU A 103 -34.20 -6.44 3.77
C GLU A 103 -34.54 -6.50 2.28
#